data_AF-A0A4S5JUF7-F1
#
_entry.id   AF-A0A4S5JUF7-F1
#
_cell.length_a   1.000
_cell.length_b   1.000
_cell.length_c   1.000
_cell.angle_alpha   90.00
_cell.angle_beta   90.00
_cell.angle_gamma   90.00
#
_symmetry.space_group_name_H-M   'P 1'
#
loop_
_entity.id
_entity.type
_entity.pdbx_description
1 polymer ?
#
loop_
_entity_poly.entity_id
_entity_poly.type
_entity_poly.pdbx_seq_one_letter_code
_entity_poly.pdbx_strand_id
1 'polypeptide(L)'
;MSWPTFFEHVRIDFPVLIMTLLVLISSVAVVYTKHAGRSEFVALQQLDNRRDQLNEEWGKLLLEQSTWASPARVELQSRTRLNMQVPSNEQTVVVKP
;
A
#
# COMPACT_ATOMS: atom_id res chain seq x y z
N MET A 1 56.89 48.19 7.30
CA MET A 1 56.84 47.10 6.30
C MET A 1 55.88 46.02 6.80
N SER A 2 54.57 46.28 6.77
CA SER A 2 53.52 45.41 7.33
C SER A 2 52.54 45.00 6.23
N TRP A 3 53.05 44.27 5.24
CA TRP A 3 52.28 43.77 4.10
C TRP A 3 51.93 42.26 4.10
N PRO A 4 52.35 41.38 5.05
CA PRO A 4 52.06 39.94 4.93
C PRO A 4 50.71 39.48 5.52
N THR A 5 50.17 40.18 6.53
CA THR A 5 48.97 39.70 7.26
C THR A 5 47.68 39.77 6.43
N PHE A 6 47.54 40.80 5.58
CA PHE A 6 46.34 40.99 4.74
C PHE A 6 46.16 39.85 3.74
N PHE A 7 47.23 39.42 3.07
CA PHE A 7 47.18 38.30 2.13
C PHE A 7 46.87 36.96 2.81
N GLU A 8 47.26 36.80 4.06
CA GLU A 8 47.01 35.58 4.82
C GLU A 8 45.55 35.46 5.27
N HIS A 9 44.93 36.57 5.69
CA HIS A 9 43.50 36.62 6.02
C HIS A 9 42.65 36.37 4.77
N VAL A 10 42.94 37.06 3.66
CA VAL A 10 42.22 36.85 2.39
C VAL A 10 42.30 35.40 1.91
N ARG A 11 43.45 34.73 2.11
CA ARG A 11 43.62 33.31 1.76
C ARG A 11 42.83 32.35 2.66
N ILE A 12 42.65 32.66 3.95
CA ILE A 12 41.96 31.82 4.93
C ILE A 12 40.44 32.10 4.94
N ASP A 13 40.03 33.34 4.75
CA ASP A 13 38.62 33.75 4.78
C ASP A 13 37.85 33.25 3.55
N PHE A 14 38.52 33.15 2.40
CA PHE A 14 37.92 32.65 1.15
C PHE A 14 37.37 31.21 1.26
N PRO A 15 38.13 30.19 1.72
CA PRO A 15 37.60 28.85 1.91
C PRO A 15 36.54 28.78 3.02
N VAL A 16 36.65 29.60 4.07
CA VAL A 16 35.64 29.67 5.14
C VAL A 16 34.30 30.19 4.61
N LEU A 17 34.32 31.21 3.75
CA LEU A 17 33.14 31.74 3.09
C LEU A 17 32.49 30.68 2.20
N ILE A 18 33.28 29.94 1.42
CA ILE A 18 32.79 28.85 0.56
C ILE A 18 32.16 27.73 1.41
N MET A 19 32.82 27.29 2.48
CA MET A 19 32.29 26.28 3.38
C MET A 19 30.97 26.71 4.02
N THR A 20 30.89 27.96 4.45
CA THR A 20 29.65 28.53 5.01
C THR A 20 28.53 28.50 3.98
N LEU A 21 28.81 28.90 2.74
CA LEU A 21 27.83 28.87 1.65
C LEU A 21 27.39 27.43 1.33
N LEU A 22 28.32 26.48 1.26
CA LEU A 22 28.01 25.06 1.02
C LEU A 22 27.15 24.46 2.12
N VAL A 23 27.41 24.79 3.39
CA VAL A 23 26.59 24.34 4.52
C VAL A 23 25.18 24.94 4.45
N LEU A 24 25.04 26.21 4.09
CA LEU A 24 23.74 26.84 3.89
C LEU A 24 22.95 26.17 2.76
N ILE A 25 23.59 25.93 1.61
CA ILE A 25 22.97 25.23 0.47
C ILE A 25 22.56 23.82 0.89
N SER A 26 23.42 23.09 1.59
CA SER A 26 23.14 21.75 2.10
C SER A 26 21.94 21.76 3.05
N SER A 27 21.89 22.70 3.99
CA SER A 27 20.77 22.86 4.94
C SER A 27 19.44 23.04 4.21
N VAL A 28 19.38 23.93 3.22
CA VAL A 28 18.18 24.17 2.42
C VAL A 28 17.81 22.92 1.61
N ALA A 29 18.79 22.25 1.00
CA ALA A 29 18.57 21.03 0.23
C ALA A 29 17.98 19.90 1.08
N VAL A 30 18.46 19.73 2.32
CA VAL A 30 17.92 18.74 3.27
C VAL A 30 16.47 19.06 3.64
N VAL A 31 16.13 20.33 3.89
CA VAL A 31 14.75 20.73 4.18
C VAL A 31 13.84 20.47 2.97
N TYR A 32 14.29 20.85 1.77
CA TYR A 32 13.54 20.64 0.54
C TYR A 32 13.27 19.16 0.26
N THR A 33 14.32 18.33 0.31
CA THR A 33 14.19 16.87 0.10
C THR A 33 13.27 16.22 1.13
N LYS A 34 13.35 16.62 2.40
CA LYS A 34 12.43 16.14 3.44
C LYS A 34 10.97 16.55 3.16
N HIS A 35 10.76 17.78 2.73
CA HIS A 35 9.42 18.27 2.40
C HIS A 35 8.82 17.55 1.18
N ALA A 36 9.61 17.40 0.10
CA ALA A 36 9.21 16.66 -1.09
C ALA A 36 8.88 15.20 -0.73
N GLY A 37 9.74 14.54 0.04
CA GLY A 37 9.50 13.17 0.51
C GLY A 37 8.23 13.04 1.36
N ARG A 38 7.89 14.06 2.17
CA ARG A 38 6.64 14.07 2.94
C ARG A 38 5.41 14.11 2.03
N SER A 39 5.45 14.88 0.94
CA SER A 39 4.34 14.96 -0.02
C SER A 39 4.10 13.62 -0.71
N GLU A 40 5.16 13.01 -1.26
CA GLU A 40 5.07 11.70 -1.92
C GLU A 40 4.59 10.61 -0.96
N PHE A 41 5.07 10.63 0.30
CA PHE A 41 4.63 9.70 1.32
C PHE A 41 3.13 9.84 1.64
N VAL A 42 2.60 11.06 1.66
CA VAL A 42 1.16 11.29 1.87
C VAL A 42 0.34 10.73 0.70
N ALA A 43 0.80 10.95 -0.54
CA ALA A 43 0.13 10.40 -1.71
C ALA A 43 0.11 8.86 -1.70
N LEU A 44 1.24 8.24 -1.34
CA LEU A 44 1.34 6.78 -1.18
C LEU A 44 0.37 6.28 -0.11
N GLN A 45 0.35 6.91 1.07
CA GLN A 45 -0.54 6.52 2.16
C GLN A 45 -2.03 6.62 1.77
N GLN A 46 -2.40 7.62 0.97
CA GLN A 46 -3.78 7.74 0.47
C GLN A 46 -4.15 6.58 -0.46
N LEU A 47 -3.23 6.18 -1.33
CA LEU A 47 -3.46 5.07 -2.25
C LEU A 47 -3.55 3.72 -1.52
N ASP A 48 -2.70 3.50 -0.53
CA ASP A 48 -2.75 2.31 0.32
C ASP A 48 -4.06 2.23 1.11
N ASN A 49 -4.48 3.34 1.73
CA ASN A 49 -5.77 3.41 2.43
C ASN A 49 -6.93 3.08 1.48
N ARG A 50 -6.89 3.57 0.23
CA ARG A 50 -7.93 3.27 -0.76
C ARG A 50 -7.92 1.79 -1.15
N ARG A 51 -6.74 1.20 -1.31
CA ARG A 51 -6.58 -0.23 -1.61
C ARG A 51 -7.17 -1.07 -0.49
N ASP A 52 -6.88 -0.73 0.76
CA ASP A 52 -7.34 -1.49 1.92
C ASP A 52 -8.86 -1.41 2.08
N GLN A 53 -9.46 -0.23 1.85
CA GLN A 53 -10.93 -0.08 1.79
C GLN A 53 -11.56 -1.00 0.73
N LEU A 54 -11.00 -1.03 -0.47
CA LEU A 54 -11.51 -1.90 -1.54
C LEU A 54 -11.37 -3.38 -1.19
N ASN A 55 -10.28 -3.76 -0.52
CA ASN A 55 -10.06 -5.13 -0.09
C ASN A 55 -11.05 -5.56 1.02
N GLU A 56 -11.39 -4.65 1.93
CA GLU A 56 -12.44 -4.88 2.92
C GLU A 56 -13.82 -5.08 2.26
N GLU A 57 -14.18 -4.22 1.30
CA GLU A 57 -15.43 -4.35 0.53
C GLU A 57 -15.46 -5.68 -0.23
N TRP A 58 -14.37 -6.02 -0.91
CA TRP A 58 -14.23 -7.30 -1.60
C TRP A 58 -14.41 -8.49 -0.65
N GLY A 59 -13.80 -8.44 0.53
CA GLY A 59 -13.96 -9.47 1.56
C GLY A 59 -15.41 -9.64 2.01
N LYS A 60 -16.14 -8.52 2.19
CA LYS A 60 -17.58 -8.55 2.52
C LYS A 60 -18.38 -9.19 1.40
N LEU A 61 -18.15 -8.78 0.15
CA LEU A 61 -18.83 -9.34 -1.02
C LEU A 61 -18.56 -10.84 -1.18
N LEU A 62 -17.33 -11.29 -0.88
CA LEU A 62 -16.98 -12.71 -0.94
C LEU A 62 -17.73 -13.53 0.12
N LEU A 63 -17.87 -12.99 1.33
CA LEU A 63 -18.66 -13.60 2.40
C LEU A 63 -20.15 -13.66 2.01
N GLU A 64 -20.68 -12.59 1.42
CA GLU A 64 -22.03 -12.59 0.85
C GLU A 64 -22.16 -13.69 -0.20
N GLN A 65 -21.29 -13.74 -1.21
CA GLN A 65 -21.34 -14.75 -2.27
C GLN A 65 -21.28 -16.19 -1.72
N SER A 66 -20.41 -16.46 -0.75
CA SER A 66 -20.31 -17.79 -0.13
C SER A 66 -21.60 -18.21 0.59
N THR A 67 -22.32 -17.26 1.17
CA THR A 67 -23.62 -17.50 1.81
C THR A 67 -24.70 -17.82 0.77
N TRP A 68 -24.71 -17.10 -0.36
CA TRP A 68 -25.66 -17.35 -1.46
C TRP A 68 -25.39 -18.65 -2.21
N ALA A 69 -24.13 -19.09 -2.24
CA ALA A 69 -23.67 -20.36 -2.79
C ALA A 69 -23.70 -21.51 -1.76
N SER A 70 -24.24 -21.28 -0.55
CA SER A 70 -24.25 -22.30 0.48
C SER A 70 -24.98 -23.56 0.00
N PRO A 71 -24.44 -24.77 0.24
CA PRO A 71 -25.06 -26.01 -0.18
C PRO A 71 -26.49 -26.17 0.30
N ALA A 72 -26.80 -25.65 1.50
CA ALA A 72 -28.16 -25.65 2.06
C ALA A 72 -29.16 -24.85 1.21
N ARG A 73 -28.74 -23.68 0.68
CA ARG A 73 -29.58 -22.88 -0.22
C ARG A 73 -29.76 -23.58 -1.57
N VAL A 74 -28.70 -24.18 -2.10
CA VAL A 74 -28.76 -24.97 -3.35
C VAL A 74 -29.70 -26.18 -3.18
N GLU A 75 -29.60 -26.90 -2.07
CA GLU A 75 -30.46 -28.04 -1.73
C GLU A 75 -31.93 -27.63 -1.57
N LEU A 76 -32.20 -26.53 -0.87
CA LEU A 76 -33.56 -26.02 -0.76
C LEU A 76 -34.12 -25.67 -2.15
N GLN A 77 -33.33 -25.01 -2.98
CA GLN A 77 -33.77 -24.55 -4.30
C GLN A 77 -33.97 -25.72 -5.28
N SER A 78 -33.16 -26.78 -5.19
CA SER A 78 -33.36 -28.02 -5.96
C SER A 78 -34.59 -28.81 -5.49
N ARG A 79 -34.84 -28.88 -4.18
CA ARG A 79 -36.09 -29.47 -3.65
C ARG A 79 -37.33 -28.69 -4.07
N THR A 80 -37.32 -27.36 -3.94
CA THR A 80 -38.52 -26.53 -4.20
C THR A 80 -38.79 -26.29 -5.68
N ARG A 81 -37.75 -26.05 -6.51
CA ARG A 81 -37.95 -25.72 -7.94
C ARG A 81 -37.88 -26.93 -8.87
N LEU A 82 -37.09 -27.93 -8.52
CA LEU A 82 -36.87 -29.11 -9.36
C LEU A 82 -37.53 -30.38 -8.80
N ASN A 83 -38.21 -30.29 -7.64
CA ASN A 83 -38.79 -31.42 -6.92
C ASN A 83 -37.78 -32.56 -6.71
N MET A 84 -36.50 -32.23 -6.55
CA MET A 84 -35.46 -33.22 -6.30
C MET A 84 -35.62 -33.82 -4.91
N GLN A 85 -35.44 -35.13 -4.81
CA GLN A 85 -35.57 -35.92 -3.59
C GLN A 85 -34.27 -36.68 -3.36
N VAL A 86 -33.90 -36.91 -2.10
CA VAL A 86 -32.73 -37.76 -1.80
C VAL A 86 -33.12 -39.21 -2.09
N PRO A 87 -32.39 -39.91 -2.98
CA PRO A 87 -32.72 -41.28 -3.34
C PRO A 87 -32.55 -42.21 -2.13
N SER A 88 -33.45 -43.19 -1.98
CA SER A 88 -33.33 -44.22 -0.95
C SER A 88 -32.27 -45.28 -1.33
N ASN A 89 -31.93 -46.16 -0.39
CA ASN A 89 -31.00 -47.26 -0.63
C ASN A 89 -31.45 -48.20 -1.77
N GLU A 90 -32.75 -48.27 -2.05
CA GLU A 90 -33.32 -49.08 -3.14
C GLU A 90 -33.12 -48.43 -4.53
N GLN A 91 -32.77 -47.15 -4.56
CA GLN A 91 -32.62 -46.35 -5.78
C GLN A 91 -31.15 -46.06 -6.12
N THR A 92 -30.20 -46.61 -5.37
CA THR A 92 -28.75 -46.42 -5.57
C THR A 92 -28.07 -47.69 -6.04
N VAL A 93 -27.23 -47.60 -7.10
CA VAL A 93 -26.44 -48.71 -7.64
C VAL A 93 -24.96 -48.36 -7.55
N VAL A 94 -24.16 -49.24 -6.94
CA VAL A 94 -22.71 -49.06 -6.82
C VAL A 94 -22.04 -49.60 -8.07
N VAL A 95 -21.39 -48.72 -8.84
CA VAL A 95 -20.59 -49.10 -10.01
C VAL A 95 -19.13 -49.26 -9.56
N LYS A 96 -18.55 -50.46 -9.74
CA LYS A 96 -17.12 -50.69 -9.53
C LYS A 96 -16.34 -50.20 -10.77
N PRO A 97 -15.15 -49.60 -10.60
CA PRO A 97 -14.32 -49.12 -11.70
C PRO A 97 -13.87 -50.25 -12.62
#